data_AF-A0A2M7MH83-F1
#
_entry.id   AF-A0A2M7MH83-F1
#
_cell.length_a   1.000
_cell.length_b   1.000
_cell.length_c   1.000
_cell.angle_alpha   90.00
_cell.angle_beta   90.00
_cell.angle_gamma   90.00
#
_symmetry.space_group_name_H-M   'P 1'
#
loop_
_entity.id
_entity.type
_entity.pdbx_description
1 polymer ?
#
loop_
_entity_poly.entity_id
_entity_poly.type
_entity_poly.pdbx_seq_one_letter_code
_entity_poly.pdbx_strand_id
1 'polypeptide(L)'
;SDKIFNQVMWSVGQLSGLALKREFIKIPVGDESRTTGVRDECFTAHIYPFLNIFKNHKIVFLKDYTVAVSIPTSQSRTHSEIYDISPTESWMKMYRSVLADKKFEQPRQWGMRHMAKNFVGLVQIRNYGKYRYTLREIWLMIKYRWQNLFSPQFWFFSLLCVLTPRFILRKLTDWYKTKINSRFLPEIKFE
;
A
#
# COMPACT_ATOMS: atom_id res chain seq x y z
N SER A 1 -19.20 10.12 5.56
CA SER A 1 -17.89 9.97 6.22
C SER A 1 -17.03 8.95 5.47
N ASP A 2 -17.56 7.75 5.20
CA ASP A 2 -16.80 6.63 4.65
C ASP A 2 -16.22 6.86 3.24
N LYS A 3 -16.91 7.59 2.35
CA LYS A 3 -16.42 7.85 0.98
C LYS A 3 -15.13 8.67 0.96
N ILE A 4 -15.02 9.68 1.83
CA ILE A 4 -13.82 10.51 1.98
C ILE A 4 -12.71 9.69 2.61
N PHE A 5 -13.02 8.89 3.64
CA PHE A 5 -12.04 7.99 4.25
C PHE A 5 -11.44 7.03 3.22
N ASN A 6 -12.28 6.43 2.39
CA ASN A 6 -11.85 5.49 1.36
C ASN A 6 -10.99 6.18 0.29
N GLN A 7 -11.35 7.39 -0.13
CA GLN A 7 -10.57 8.17 -1.09
C GLN A 7 -9.21 8.58 -0.52
N VAL A 8 -9.17 9.08 0.73
CA VAL A 8 -7.92 9.41 1.41
C VAL A 8 -7.04 8.17 1.48
N MET A 9 -7.55 7.04 1.99
CA MET A 9 -6.78 5.79 2.13
C MET A 9 -6.26 5.26 0.79
N TRP A 10 -7.00 5.47 -0.30
CA TRP A 10 -6.55 5.15 -1.65
C TRP A 10 -5.40 6.06 -2.10
N SER A 11 -5.49 7.37 -1.82
CA SER A 11 -4.46 8.37 -2.18
C SER A 11 -3.19 8.29 -1.33
N VAL A 12 -3.24 7.94 -0.04
CA VAL A 12 -2.01 7.85 0.80
C VAL A 12 -1.06 6.75 0.32
N GLY A 13 -1.58 5.75 -0.41
CA GLY A 13 -0.76 4.73 -1.07
C GLY A 13 0.08 5.25 -2.23
N GLN A 14 -0.21 6.45 -2.75
CA GLN A 14 0.45 7.04 -3.92
C GLN A 14 1.24 8.33 -3.61
N LEU A 15 1.24 8.78 -2.34
CA LEU A 15 2.11 9.85 -1.80
C LEU A 15 2.07 11.23 -2.50
N SER A 16 1.16 11.47 -3.43
CA SER A 16 1.07 12.75 -4.13
C SER A 16 -0.20 13.51 -3.70
N GLY A 17 -0.04 14.71 -3.11
CA GLY A 17 -1.13 15.68 -2.95
C GLY A 17 -1.82 15.78 -1.57
N LEU A 18 -1.30 15.14 -0.51
CA LEU A 18 -1.82 15.32 0.85
C LEU A 18 -0.98 16.34 1.63
N ALA A 19 -1.63 17.39 2.13
CA ALA A 19 -1.02 18.38 3.01
C ALA A 19 -1.49 18.19 4.45
N LEU A 20 -0.61 18.46 5.40
CA LEU A 20 -0.88 18.37 6.83
C LEU A 20 -0.39 19.61 7.56
N LYS A 21 -1.11 20.01 8.60
CA LYS A 21 -0.61 21.03 9.53
C LYS A 21 0.40 20.38 10.46
N ARG A 22 1.61 20.95 10.52
CA ARG A 22 2.72 20.44 11.35
C ARG A 22 2.33 20.29 12.82
N GLU A 23 1.53 21.21 13.35
CA GLU A 23 1.03 21.22 14.73
C GLU A 23 0.21 19.97 15.12
N PHE A 24 -0.34 19.24 14.13
CA PHE A 24 -1.12 18.03 14.37
C PHE A 24 -0.29 16.74 14.33
N ILE A 25 1.01 16.81 13.97
CA ILE A 25 1.91 15.66 14.00
C ILE A 25 2.26 15.33 15.45
N LYS A 26 1.46 14.44 16.04
CA LYS A 26 1.71 13.92 17.41
C LYS A 26 2.64 12.71 17.43
N ILE A 27 2.88 12.10 16.27
CA ILE A 27 3.70 10.91 16.11
C ILE A 27 4.83 11.27 15.13
N PRO A 28 6.09 11.28 15.56
CA PRO A 28 7.21 11.53 14.64
C PRO A 28 7.30 10.39 13.61
N VAL A 29 7.60 10.73 12.36
CA VAL A 29 7.96 9.72 11.35
C VAL A 29 9.34 9.18 11.70
N GLY A 30 9.46 7.87 11.93
CA GLY A 30 10.73 7.22 12.26
C GLY A 30 11.10 7.21 13.75
N ASP A 31 10.14 7.41 14.67
CA ASP A 31 10.41 7.21 16.10
C ASP A 31 10.46 5.72 16.45
N GLU A 32 11.67 5.21 16.69
CA GLU A 32 11.95 3.84 17.12
C GLU A 32 11.50 3.55 18.57
N SER A 33 11.03 4.56 19.32
CA SER A 33 10.52 4.33 20.66
C SER A 33 9.31 3.40 20.61
N ARG A 34 9.33 2.35 21.43
CA ARG A 34 8.26 1.35 21.61
C ARG A 34 6.87 1.94 21.92
N THR A 35 6.78 3.25 22.12
CA THR A 35 5.66 4.01 22.67
C THR A 35 4.79 4.71 21.61
N THR A 36 5.30 5.03 20.41
CA THR A 36 4.53 5.81 19.41
C THR A 36 3.96 4.96 18.26
N GLY A 37 4.36 3.70 18.14
CA GLY A 37 3.75 2.72 17.23
C GLY A 37 4.17 2.83 15.77
N VAL A 38 5.01 3.80 15.39
CA VAL A 38 5.64 3.87 14.06
C VAL A 38 6.87 3.00 14.07
N ARG A 39 6.66 1.72 13.79
CA ARG A 39 7.78 0.84 13.49
C ARG A 39 8.45 1.31 12.19
N ASP A 40 9.73 0.98 12.04
CA ASP A 40 10.52 1.13 10.82
C ASP A 40 10.01 0.19 9.70
N GLU A 41 8.72 0.34 9.37
CA GLU A 41 7.98 -0.42 8.38
C GLU A 41 7.84 0.47 7.14
N CYS A 42 8.78 0.32 6.21
CA CYS A 42 8.92 1.15 5.01
C CYS A 42 7.65 1.27 4.15
N PHE A 43 6.71 0.32 4.26
CA PHE A 43 5.46 0.32 3.50
C PHE A 43 4.39 1.28 4.04
N THR A 44 4.46 1.60 5.33
CA THR A 44 3.40 2.35 6.05
C THR A 44 3.93 3.55 6.81
N ALA A 45 5.25 3.71 6.95
CA ALA A 45 5.89 4.75 7.76
C ALA A 45 5.33 6.16 7.48
N HIS A 46 5.15 6.52 6.21
CA HIS A 46 4.58 7.81 5.84
C HIS A 46 3.08 7.94 6.10
N ILE A 47 2.34 6.84 6.19
CA ILE A 47 0.87 6.79 6.31
C ILE A 47 0.41 6.91 7.75
N TYR A 48 1.19 6.40 8.70
CA TYR A 48 0.93 6.55 10.14
C TYR A 48 0.54 7.97 10.57
N PRO A 49 1.33 9.03 10.26
CA PRO A 49 0.97 10.40 10.64
C PRO A 49 -0.32 10.86 9.94
N PHE A 50 -0.54 10.54 8.66
CA PHE A 50 -1.76 10.91 7.95
C PHE A 50 -2.99 10.29 8.60
N LEU A 51 -2.98 8.98 8.85
CA LEU A 51 -4.11 8.30 9.45
C LEU A 51 -4.38 8.78 10.89
N ASN A 52 -3.32 9.07 11.64
CA ASN A 52 -3.44 9.56 13.01
C ASN A 52 -4.04 10.98 13.10
N ILE A 53 -3.72 11.85 12.15
CA ILE A 53 -4.33 13.18 12.05
C ILE A 53 -5.77 13.03 11.54
N PHE A 54 -5.95 12.27 10.46
CA PHE A 54 -7.24 12.13 9.79
C PHE A 54 -8.35 11.63 10.69
N LYS A 55 -8.05 10.68 11.59
CA LYS A 55 -9.07 10.10 12.46
C LYS A 55 -9.75 11.14 13.36
N ASN A 56 -9.12 12.31 13.57
CA ASN A 56 -9.62 13.39 14.41
C ASN A 56 -9.78 14.74 13.70
N HIS A 57 -9.25 14.89 12.48
CA HIS A 57 -9.20 16.17 11.76
C HIS A 57 -9.62 16.02 10.29
N LYS A 58 -10.25 17.07 9.74
CA LYS A 58 -10.59 17.12 8.32
C LYS A 58 -9.30 17.15 7.47
N ILE A 59 -9.31 16.39 6.38
CA ILE A 59 -8.26 16.42 5.36
C ILE A 59 -8.72 17.28 4.18
N VAL A 60 -7.78 18.01 3.61
CA VAL A 60 -7.93 18.69 2.33
C VAL A 60 -6.96 18.06 1.33
N PHE A 61 -7.42 17.85 0.11
CA PHE A 61 -6.57 17.48 -1.01
C PHE A 61 -6.01 18.76 -1.62
N LEU A 62 -4.71 18.76 -1.93
CA LEU A 62 -4.14 19.83 -2.73
C LEU A 62 -4.70 19.74 -4.16
N LYS A 63 -4.97 20.90 -4.76
CA LYS A 63 -5.45 20.99 -6.15
C LYS A 63 -4.41 20.41 -7.13
N ASP A 64 -3.14 20.65 -6.82
CA ASP A 64 -2.01 20.28 -7.67
C ASP A 64 -1.20 19.14 -7.04
N TYR A 65 -0.83 18.15 -7.86
CA TYR A 65 0.02 17.04 -7.43
C TYR A 65 1.45 17.53 -7.25
N THR A 66 1.93 17.57 -6.01
CA THR A 66 3.23 18.20 -5.70
C THR A 66 4.44 17.32 -5.99
N VAL A 67 4.35 15.99 -5.86
CA VAL A 67 5.44 15.05 -6.17
C VAL A 67 4.87 13.66 -6.45
N ALA A 68 5.26 13.00 -7.55
CA ALA A 68 5.08 11.56 -7.76
C ALA A 68 6.45 10.88 -7.79
N VAL A 69 6.67 9.89 -6.93
CA VAL A 69 7.93 9.14 -6.91
C VAL A 69 7.94 8.15 -8.07
N SER A 70 8.93 8.31 -8.95
CA SER A 70 9.10 7.43 -10.10
C SER A 70 9.52 6.02 -9.64
N ILE A 71 8.77 5.01 -10.09
CA ILE A 71 8.99 3.59 -9.74
C ILE A 71 10.41 3.06 -10.11
N PRO A 72 11.11 3.49 -11.19
CA PRO A 72 12.42 2.96 -11.56
C PRO A 72 13.51 3.12 -10.49
N THR A 73 13.49 4.20 -9.71
CA THR A 73 14.49 4.48 -8.66
C THR A 73 14.03 3.99 -7.27
N SER A 74 12.91 3.27 -7.20
CA SER A 74 12.39 2.75 -5.94
C SER A 74 13.32 1.68 -5.37
N GLN A 75 13.69 1.83 -4.10
CA GLN A 75 14.47 0.83 -3.37
C GLN A 75 13.79 -0.55 -3.35
N SER A 76 12.45 -0.60 -3.43
CA SER A 76 11.68 -1.85 -3.52
C SER A 76 12.01 -2.71 -4.75
N ARG A 77 12.71 -2.15 -5.75
CA ARG A 77 13.18 -2.87 -6.94
C ARG A 77 14.62 -3.36 -6.83
N THR A 78 15.42 -2.77 -5.94
CA THR A 78 16.87 -3.00 -5.83
C THR A 78 17.25 -3.76 -4.56
N HIS A 79 16.50 -3.60 -3.47
CA HIS A 79 16.75 -4.26 -2.18
C HIS A 79 15.65 -5.27 -1.87
N SER A 80 16.01 -6.55 -1.89
CA SER A 80 15.06 -7.65 -1.66
C SER A 80 14.64 -7.76 -0.18
N GLU A 81 15.50 -7.24 0.71
CA GLU A 81 15.39 -7.22 2.17
C GLU A 81 14.23 -6.34 2.64
N ILE A 82 13.79 -5.39 1.81
CA ILE A 82 12.60 -4.57 2.06
C ILE A 82 11.35 -5.45 2.27
N TYR A 83 11.31 -6.62 1.63
CA TYR A 83 10.21 -7.57 1.78
C TYR A 83 10.41 -8.57 2.92
N ASP A 84 11.46 -8.43 3.74
CA ASP A 84 11.59 -9.20 4.99
C ASP A 84 10.41 -8.90 5.90
N ILE A 85 9.98 -7.63 5.95
CA ILE A 85 8.71 -7.21 6.52
C ILE A 85 7.61 -7.44 5.48
N SER A 86 6.46 -7.96 5.91
CA SER A 86 5.28 -8.12 5.06
C SER A 86 4.60 -6.78 4.82
N PRO A 87 4.40 -6.35 3.56
CA PRO A 87 3.54 -5.21 3.26
C PRO A 87 2.15 -5.39 3.86
N THR A 88 1.49 -6.53 3.60
CA THR A 88 0.13 -6.79 4.11
C THR A 88 0.09 -6.67 5.63
N GLU A 89 1.02 -7.29 6.35
CA GLU A 89 1.07 -7.24 7.81
C GLU A 89 1.33 -5.83 8.34
N SER A 90 2.21 -5.06 7.69
CA SER A 90 2.51 -3.67 8.09
C SER A 90 1.24 -2.81 8.06
N TRP A 91 0.45 -2.95 7.00
CA TRP A 91 -0.85 -2.29 6.90
C TRP A 91 -1.82 -2.75 8.00
N MET A 92 -1.89 -4.05 8.30
CA MET A 92 -2.76 -4.55 9.37
C MET A 92 -2.36 -4.01 10.74
N LYS A 93 -1.06 -3.96 11.05
CA LYS A 93 -0.55 -3.40 12.31
C LYS A 93 -0.85 -1.92 12.43
N MET A 94 -0.65 -1.15 11.36
CA MET A 94 -0.96 0.27 11.33
C MET A 94 -2.45 0.52 11.61
N TYR A 95 -3.35 -0.19 10.93
CA TYR A 95 -4.79 -0.03 11.17
C TYR A 95 -5.19 -0.41 12.60
N ARG A 96 -4.64 -1.50 13.16
CA ARG A 96 -4.94 -1.92 14.53
C ARG A 96 -4.42 -0.92 15.58
N SER A 97 -3.26 -0.31 15.35
CA SER A 97 -2.66 0.63 16.29
C SER A 97 -3.29 2.02 16.20
N VAL A 98 -3.36 2.61 15.01
CA VAL A 98 -3.83 4.00 14.83
C VAL A 98 -5.34 4.12 15.06
N LEU A 99 -6.11 3.11 14.66
CA LEU A 99 -7.56 3.07 14.77
C LEU A 99 -8.01 2.14 15.90
N ALA A 100 -7.25 2.00 16.99
CA ALA A 100 -7.53 1.06 18.08
C ALA A 100 -8.91 1.25 18.75
N ASP A 101 -9.36 2.51 18.89
CA ASP A 101 -10.64 2.83 19.55
C ASP A 101 -11.84 2.15 18.88
N LYS A 102 -12.81 1.71 19.70
CA LYS A 102 -14.04 1.06 19.24
C LYS A 102 -14.83 1.89 18.22
N LYS A 103 -14.79 3.23 18.33
CA LYS A 103 -15.43 4.15 17.37
C LYS A 103 -14.87 4.06 15.95
N PHE A 104 -13.66 3.52 15.77
CA PHE A 104 -13.02 3.35 14.47
C PHE A 104 -13.02 1.90 13.97
N GLU A 105 -13.77 0.99 14.60
CA GLU A 105 -13.85 -0.42 14.18
C GLU A 105 -14.23 -0.58 12.70
N GLN A 106 -15.26 0.12 12.25
CA GLN A 106 -15.72 0.02 10.86
C GLN A 106 -14.65 0.47 9.84
N PRO A 107 -14.08 1.69 9.93
CA PRO A 107 -12.97 2.12 9.08
C PRO A 107 -11.75 1.18 9.14
N ARG A 108 -11.41 0.67 10.32
CA ARG A 108 -10.32 -0.28 10.53
C ARG A 108 -10.54 -1.57 9.75
N GLN A 109 -11.70 -2.21 9.92
CA GLN A 109 -12.05 -3.44 9.22
C GLN A 109 -12.13 -3.24 7.71
N TRP A 110 -12.67 -2.10 7.27
CA TRP A 110 -12.69 -1.75 5.85
C TRP A 110 -11.27 -1.65 5.29
N GLY A 111 -10.38 -0.88 5.94
CA GLY A 111 -9.01 -0.67 5.49
C GLY A 111 -8.20 -1.97 5.45
N MET A 112 -8.32 -2.79 6.48
CA MET A 112 -7.69 -4.12 6.52
C MET A 112 -8.17 -5.03 5.39
N ARG A 113 -9.50 -5.10 5.16
CA ARG A 113 -10.06 -5.89 4.05
C ARG A 113 -9.67 -5.34 2.69
N HIS A 114 -9.58 -4.02 2.54
CA HIS A 114 -9.18 -3.35 1.29
C HIS A 114 -7.73 -3.70 0.94
N MET A 115 -6.81 -3.58 1.91
CA MET A 115 -5.40 -3.92 1.69
C MET A 115 -5.19 -5.40 1.38
N ALA A 116 -5.98 -6.29 1.98
CA ALA A 116 -5.99 -7.71 1.63
C ALA A 116 -6.50 -8.01 0.20
N LYS A 117 -6.96 -7.01 -0.57
CA LYS A 117 -7.29 -7.14 -2.00
C LYS A 117 -6.21 -6.62 -2.94
N ASN A 118 -5.05 -6.17 -2.44
CA ASN A 118 -4.00 -5.61 -3.28
C ASN A 118 -3.20 -6.71 -4.00
N PHE A 119 -3.83 -7.41 -4.94
CA PHE A 119 -3.24 -8.54 -5.67
C PHE A 119 -2.07 -8.11 -6.57
N VAL A 120 -2.10 -6.86 -7.05
CA VAL A 120 -1.01 -6.28 -7.85
C VAL A 120 0.30 -6.23 -7.06
N GLY A 121 0.22 -6.04 -5.73
CA GLY A 121 1.39 -6.09 -4.84
C GLY A 121 2.15 -7.43 -4.91
N LEU A 122 1.45 -8.55 -5.16
CA LEU A 122 2.10 -9.87 -5.30
C LEU A 122 3.08 -9.91 -6.48
N VAL A 123 2.75 -9.22 -7.58
CA VAL A 123 3.62 -9.15 -8.77
C VAL A 123 4.91 -8.41 -8.44
N GLN A 124 4.84 -7.33 -7.67
CA GLN A 124 6.04 -6.60 -7.23
C GLN A 124 6.92 -7.48 -6.34
N ILE A 125 6.32 -8.13 -5.36
CA ILE A 125 7.03 -9.00 -4.40
C ILE A 125 7.66 -10.19 -5.12
N ARG A 126 6.98 -10.77 -6.11
CA ARG A 126 7.54 -11.85 -6.94
C ARG A 126 8.70 -11.39 -7.82
N ASN A 127 8.61 -10.19 -8.38
CA ASN A 127 9.64 -9.66 -9.27
C ASN A 127 10.92 -9.24 -8.53
N TYR A 128 10.80 -8.71 -7.30
CA TYR A 128 11.91 -8.05 -6.60
C TYR A 128 12.25 -8.67 -5.23
N GLY A 129 11.37 -9.48 -4.66
CA GLY A 129 11.59 -10.22 -3.42
C GLY A 129 11.95 -11.69 -3.62
N LYS A 130 12.16 -12.40 -2.50
CA LYS A 130 12.38 -13.86 -2.49
C LYS A 130 11.03 -14.58 -2.66
N TYR A 131 11.04 -15.76 -3.29
CA TYR A 131 9.82 -16.54 -3.56
C TYR A 131 8.99 -16.84 -2.30
N ARG A 132 9.65 -17.14 -1.18
CA ARG A 132 9.00 -17.36 0.12
C ARG A 132 8.14 -16.19 0.57
N TYR A 133 8.49 -14.95 0.18
CA TYR A 133 7.71 -13.76 0.52
C TYR A 133 6.41 -13.74 -0.25
N THR A 134 6.41 -14.11 -1.54
CA THR A 134 5.18 -14.26 -2.33
C THR A 134 4.22 -15.26 -1.66
N LEU A 135 4.69 -16.43 -1.25
CA LEU A 135 3.86 -17.43 -0.58
C LEU A 135 3.30 -16.91 0.77
N ARG A 136 4.15 -16.24 1.56
CA ARG A 136 3.73 -15.61 2.82
C ARG A 136 2.61 -14.59 2.59
N GLU A 137 2.73 -13.74 1.58
CA GLU A 137 1.72 -12.72 1.29
C GLU A 137 0.40 -13.35 0.82
N ILE A 138 0.44 -14.35 -0.06
CA ILE A 138 -0.75 -15.09 -0.48
C ILE A 138 -1.48 -15.65 0.75
N TRP A 139 -0.74 -16.27 1.67
CA TRP A 139 -1.31 -16.78 2.92
C TRP A 139 -1.91 -15.67 3.79
N LEU A 140 -1.20 -14.54 3.99
CA LEU A 140 -1.71 -13.41 4.77
C LEU A 140 -2.97 -12.79 4.15
N MET A 141 -3.01 -12.66 2.83
CA MET A 141 -4.18 -12.15 2.11
C MET A 141 -5.40 -13.05 2.30
N ILE A 142 -5.22 -14.38 2.33
CA ILE A 142 -6.29 -15.33 2.67
C ILE A 142 -6.66 -15.21 4.15
N LYS A 143 -5.68 -15.17 5.06
CA LYS A 143 -5.89 -15.05 6.51
C LYS A 143 -6.73 -13.83 6.87
N TYR A 144 -6.42 -12.67 6.28
CA TYR A 144 -7.13 -11.42 6.57
C TYR A 144 -8.44 -11.26 5.78
N ARG A 145 -8.59 -12.00 4.68
CA ARG A 145 -9.81 -12.01 3.87
C ARG A 145 -10.00 -13.37 3.19
N TRP A 146 -10.65 -14.29 3.88
CA TRP A 146 -10.91 -15.64 3.38
C TRP A 146 -11.70 -15.64 2.06
N GLN A 147 -12.51 -14.60 1.80
CA GLN A 147 -13.24 -14.44 0.54
C GLN A 147 -12.32 -14.32 -0.69
N ASN A 148 -11.03 -14.08 -0.50
CA ASN A 148 -10.05 -14.13 -1.59
C ASN A 148 -10.00 -15.51 -2.26
N LEU A 149 -10.28 -16.60 -1.53
CA LEU A 149 -10.36 -17.95 -2.11
C LEU A 149 -11.47 -18.09 -3.17
N PHE A 150 -12.46 -17.22 -3.15
CA PHE A 150 -13.57 -17.22 -4.12
C PHE A 150 -13.41 -16.12 -5.17
N SER A 151 -12.28 -15.40 -5.18
CA SER A 151 -12.02 -14.33 -6.13
C SER A 151 -11.21 -14.85 -7.32
N PRO A 152 -11.75 -14.82 -8.55
CA PRO A 152 -10.99 -15.21 -9.75
C PRO A 152 -9.73 -14.37 -9.93
N GLN A 153 -9.80 -13.07 -9.60
CA GLN A 153 -8.65 -12.17 -9.64
C GLN A 153 -7.54 -12.61 -8.68
N PHE A 154 -7.89 -13.03 -7.47
CA PHE A 154 -6.90 -13.53 -6.51
C PHE A 154 -6.15 -14.74 -7.05
N TRP A 155 -6.87 -15.71 -7.63
CA TRP A 155 -6.26 -16.90 -8.23
C TRP A 155 -5.41 -16.55 -9.43
N PHE A 156 -5.89 -15.68 -10.32
CA PHE A 156 -5.12 -15.21 -11.46
C PHE A 156 -3.76 -14.65 -11.04
N PHE A 157 -3.73 -13.68 -10.11
CA PHE A 157 -2.48 -13.07 -9.66
C PHE A 157 -1.61 -14.04 -8.84
N SER A 158 -2.22 -14.86 -7.98
CA SER A 158 -1.48 -15.82 -7.14
C SER A 158 -0.81 -16.89 -8.00
N LEU A 159 -1.55 -17.52 -8.92
CA LEU A 159 -1.03 -18.54 -9.84
C LEU A 159 0.01 -17.93 -10.78
N LEU A 160 -0.25 -16.74 -11.33
CA LEU A 160 0.71 -16.02 -12.15
C LEU A 160 2.04 -15.83 -11.41
N CYS A 161 2.00 -15.37 -10.16
CA CYS A 161 3.20 -15.15 -9.35
C CYS A 161 3.90 -16.45 -8.91
N VAL A 162 3.14 -17.49 -8.59
CA VAL A 162 3.65 -18.78 -8.12
C VAL A 162 4.32 -19.56 -9.26
N LEU A 163 3.69 -19.61 -10.43
CA LEU A 163 4.10 -20.43 -11.57
C LEU A 163 5.09 -19.73 -12.49
N THR A 164 5.01 -18.41 -12.62
CA THR A 164 5.82 -17.69 -13.59
C THR A 164 7.20 -17.34 -13.01
N PRO A 165 8.31 -17.65 -13.70
CA PRO A 165 9.63 -17.20 -13.32
C PRO A 165 9.76 -15.66 -13.36
N ARG A 166 10.53 -15.10 -12.42
CA ARG A 166 10.72 -13.65 -12.26
C ARG A 166 11.12 -12.90 -13.55
N PHE A 167 11.94 -13.52 -14.40
CA PHE A 167 12.44 -12.87 -15.61
C PHE A 167 11.35 -12.70 -16.68
N ILE A 168 10.38 -13.63 -16.75
CA ILE A 168 9.22 -13.54 -17.63
C ILE A 168 8.23 -12.53 -17.06
N LEU A 169 7.93 -12.65 -15.75
CA LEU A 169 6.94 -11.78 -15.09
C LEU A 169 7.36 -10.31 -15.13
N ARG A 170 8.65 -10.01 -14.98
CA ARG A 170 9.18 -8.64 -15.11
C ARG A 170 8.99 -8.09 -16.52
N LYS A 171 9.34 -8.85 -17.57
CA LYS A 171 9.12 -8.45 -18.96
C LYS A 171 7.63 -8.19 -19.25
N LEU A 172 6.76 -9.07 -18.76
CA LEU A 172 5.32 -8.94 -18.94
C LEU A 172 4.77 -7.70 -18.22
N THR A 173 5.25 -7.43 -17.00
CA THR A 173 4.87 -6.23 -16.23
C THR A 173 5.31 -4.95 -16.93
N ASP A 174 6.55 -4.90 -17.41
CA ASP A 174 7.10 -3.73 -18.11
C ASP A 174 6.39 -3.51 -19.47
N TRP A 175 6.09 -4.59 -20.20
CA TRP A 175 5.30 -4.52 -21.44
C TRP A 175 3.88 -4.02 -21.20
N TYR A 176 3.18 -4.56 -20.20
CA TYR A 176 1.82 -4.12 -19.85
C TYR A 176 1.79 -2.63 -19.51
N LYS A 177 2.75 -2.15 -18.72
CA LYS A 177 2.86 -0.73 -18.34
C LYS A 177 3.14 0.16 -19.55
N THR A 178 4.05 -0.24 -20.43
CA THR A 178 4.53 0.61 -21.54
C THR A 178 3.61 0.60 -22.76
N LYS A 179 2.90 -0.50 -23.03
CA LYS A 179 2.08 -0.66 -24.24
C LYS A 179 0.58 -0.56 -24.00
N ILE A 180 0.09 -0.97 -22.83
CA ILE A 180 -1.35 -0.98 -22.53
C ILE A 180 -1.69 0.18 -21.61
N ASN A 181 -1.12 0.21 -20.40
CA ASN A 181 -1.51 1.19 -19.39
C ASN A 181 -1.24 2.64 -19.83
N SER A 182 -0.13 2.88 -20.52
CA SER A 182 0.23 4.19 -21.07
C SER A 182 -0.82 4.76 -22.03
N ARG A 183 -1.58 3.92 -22.74
CA ARG A 183 -2.61 4.35 -23.70
C ARG A 183 -3.88 4.85 -23.02
N PHE A 184 -4.10 4.48 -21.76
CA PHE A 184 -5.26 4.90 -20.97
C PHE A 184 -4.95 6.05 -20.02
N LEU A 185 -3.69 6.53 -19.98
CA LEU A 185 -3.34 7.70 -19.20
C LEU A 185 -3.83 8.96 -19.91
N PRO A 186 -4.59 9.83 -19.23
CA PRO A 186 -4.96 11.12 -19.80
C PRO A 186 -3.69 11.94 -20.06
N GLU A 187 -3.63 12.59 -21.21
CA GLU A 187 -2.54 13.48 -21.57
C GLU A 187 -2.54 14.68 -20.60
N ILE A 188 -1.45 14.83 -19.83
CA ILE A 188 -1.27 15.96 -18.93
C ILE A 188 -0.66 17.09 -19.74
N LYS A 189 -1.45 18.12 -20.06
CA LYS A 189 -0.94 19.36 -20.63
C LYS A 189 -0.30 20.17 -19.50
N PHE A 190 0.99 20.44 -19.63
CA PHE A 190 1.68 21.42 -18.80
C PHE A 190 1.55 22.77 -19.52
N GLU A 191 0.70 23.65 -19.00
CA GLU A 191 0.67 25.07 -19.38
C GLU A 191 1.70 25.85 -18.57
#